data_AF-A0A177HUA7-F1
#
_entry.id   AF-A0A177HUA7-F1
#
_cell.length_a   1.000
_cell.length_b   1.000
_cell.length_c   1.000
_cell.angle_alpha   90.00
_cell.angle_beta   90.00
_cell.angle_gamma   90.00
#
_symmetry.space_group_name_H-M   'P 1'
#
loop_
_entity.id
_entity.type
_entity.pdbx_description
1 polymer ?
#
loop_
_entity_poly.entity_id
_entity_poly.type
_entity_poly.pdbx_seq_one_letter_code
_entity_poly.pdbx_strand_id
1 'polypeptide(L)' 'MITGYKAARNRPLTRGQKLSNTALAAVRAPVEHGFAHLKNWRVLGKVRTDPKWATTLVRALLVLTNREVSR' A
#
# COMPACT_ATOMS: atom_id res chain seq x y z
N MET A 1 -8.61 -5.78 5.34
CA MET A 1 -7.32 -5.34 5.89
C MET A 1 -6.36 -6.53 5.80
N ILE A 2 -5.36 -6.48 4.91
CA ILE A 2 -4.36 -7.56 4.85
C ILE A 2 -3.47 -7.37 6.07
N THR A 3 -3.65 -8.24 7.06
CA THR A 3 -2.84 -8.23 8.27
C THR A 3 -1.61 -9.11 8.07
N GLY A 4 -0.47 -8.65 8.57
CA GLY A 4 0.77 -9.40 8.55
C GLY A 4 0.68 -10.67 9.41
N TYR A 5 1.47 -11.68 9.07
CA TYR A 5 1.55 -12.89 9.87
C TYR A 5 2.15 -12.58 11.25
N LYS A 6 1.49 -13.02 12.33
CA LYS A 6 1.94 -12.81 13.70
C LYS A 6 2.56 -14.10 14.26
N ALA A 7 3.72 -14.00 14.89
CA ALA A 7 4.28 -15.13 15.65
C ALA A 7 3.43 -15.36 16.91
N ALA A 8 3.20 -16.62 17.26
CA ALA A 8 2.60 -17.02 18.52
C ALA A 8 3.68 -17.60 19.45
N ARG A 9 3.42 -17.65 20.77
CA ARG A 9 4.39 -18.05 21.81
C ARG A 9 5.11 -19.38 21.51
N ASN A 10 4.43 -20.33 20.87
CA ASN A 10 4.97 -21.63 20.45
C ASN A 10 5.02 -21.83 18.92
N ARG A 11 4.80 -20.78 18.12
CA ARG A 11 4.82 -20.86 16.66
C ARG A 11 5.62 -19.70 16.08
N PRO A 12 6.95 -19.88 15.91
CA PRO A 12 7.76 -18.90 15.21
C PRO A 12 7.31 -18.79 13.74
N LEU A 13 7.41 -17.58 13.20
CA LEU A 13 7.11 -17.30 11.80
C LEU A 13 8.07 -18.08 10.90
N THR A 14 7.51 -18.80 9.92
CA THR A 14 8.33 -19.46 8.90
C THR A 14 9.06 -18.42 8.05
N ARG A 15 10.18 -18.81 7.42
CA ARG A 15 10.98 -17.90 6.59
C ARG A 15 10.15 -17.22 5.49
N GLY A 16 9.22 -17.97 4.88
CA GLY A 16 8.27 -17.43 3.90
C GLY A 16 7.33 -16.36 4.49
N GLN A 17 6.78 -16.59 5.69
CA GLN A 17 5.92 -15.61 6.37
C GLN A 17 6.68 -14.35 6.76
N LYS A 18 7.95 -14.46 7.16
CA LYS A 18 8.80 -13.29 7.44
C LYS A 18 9.02 -12.45 6.18
N LEU A 19 9.34 -13.08 5.06
CA LEU A 19 9.51 -12.38 3.77
C LEU A 19 8.22 -11.70 3.32
N SER A 20 7.08 -12.37 3.44
CA SER A 20 5.78 -11.75 3.16
C SER A 20 5.48 -10.57 4.08
N ASN A 21 5.84 -10.66 5.36
CA ASN A 21 5.63 -9.58 6.32
C ASN A 21 6.56 -8.39 6.03
N THR A 22 7.80 -8.64 5.60
CA THR A 22 8.74 -7.61 5.14
C THR A 22 8.24 -6.92 3.89
N ALA A 23 7.78 -7.68 2.88
CA ALA A 23 7.17 -7.12 1.68
C ALA A 23 5.93 -6.28 2.05
N LEU A 24 5.05 -6.79 2.91
CA LEU A 24 3.86 -6.08 3.37
C LEU A 24 4.21 -4.80 4.16
N ALA A 25 5.28 -4.82 4.96
CA ALA A 25 5.76 -3.65 5.69
C ALA A 25 6.34 -2.59 4.76
N ALA A 26 7.06 -3.01 3.72
CA ALA A 26 7.64 -2.12 2.71
C ALA A 26 6.56 -1.37 1.90
N VAL A 27 5.43 -2.01 1.60
CA VAL A 27 4.29 -1.32 0.96
C VAL A 27 3.37 -0.61 1.95
N ARG A 28 3.34 -0.96 3.24
CA ARG A 28 2.48 -0.30 4.23
C ARG A 28 2.83 1.17 4.43
N ALA A 29 4.09 1.48 4.71
CA ALA A 29 4.51 2.86 4.94
C ALA A 29 4.16 3.82 3.78
N PRO A 30 4.48 3.52 2.50
CA PRO A 30 4.11 4.40 1.39
C PRO A 30 2.60 4.43 1.12
N VAL A 31 1.88 3.32 1.36
CA VAL A 31 0.42 3.29 1.22
C VAL A 31 -0.25 4.13 2.29
N GLU A 32 0.13 4.00 3.56
CA GLU A 32 -0.44 4.77 4.67
C GLU A 32 -0.10 6.26 4.54
N HIS A 33 1.15 6.57 4.15
CA HIS A 33 1.58 7.95 3.92
C HIS A 33 0.88 8.57 2.69
N GLY A 34 0.79 7.83 1.58
CA GLY A 34 0.06 8.23 0.39
C GLY A 34 -1.43 8.41 0.66
N PHE A 35 -2.04 7.52 1.45
CA PHE A 35 -3.45 7.61 1.83
C PHE A 35 -3.72 8.77 2.80
N ALA A 36 -2.80 9.06 3.72
CA ALA A 36 -2.85 10.24 4.58
C ALA A 36 -2.79 11.53 3.75
N HIS A 37 -1.88 11.61 2.77
CA HIS A 37 -1.81 12.70 1.82
C HIS A 37 -3.10 12.83 0.98
N LEU A 38 -3.63 11.72 0.47
CA LEU A 38 -4.88 11.70 -0.30
C LEU A 38 -6.09 12.16 0.52
N LYS A 39 -6.14 11.81 1.81
CA LYS A 39 -7.15 12.30 2.75
C LYS A 39 -7.02 13.80 2.98
N ASN A 40 -5.80 14.29 3.15
CA ASN A 40 -5.52 15.71 3.40
C ASN A 40 -5.81 16.59 2.16
N TRP A 41 -5.57 16.08 0.95
CA TRP A 41 -5.64 16.84 -0.30
C TRP A 41 -7.06 17.03 -0.88
N ARG A 42 -8.13 16.55 -0.22
CA ARG A 42 -9.50 16.55 -0.78
C ARG A 42 -9.63 15.85 -2.15
N VAL A 43 -8.61 15.11 -2.58
CA VAL A 43 -8.57 14.34 -3.83
C VAL A 43 -9.66 13.29 -3.86
N LEU A 44 -9.94 12.65 -2.72
CA LEU A 44 -11.06 11.71 -2.58
C LEU A 44 -12.42 12.36 -2.89
N GLY A 45 -12.58 13.67 -2.62
CA GLY A 45 -13.77 14.43 -2.97
C GLY A 45 -13.89 14.64 -4.49
N LYS A 46 -12.80 15.07 -5.15
CA LYS A 46 -12.77 15.24 -6.61
C LYS A 46 -12.89 13.92 -7.37
N VAL A 47 -12.26 12.87 -6.88
CA VAL A 47 -12.35 11.49 -7.40
C VAL A 47 -13.77 10.94 -7.29
N ARG A 48 -14.50 11.30 -6.22
CA ARG A 48 -15.89 10.89 -6.04
C ARG A 48 -16.84 11.62 -6.99
N THR A 49 -16.51 12.87 -7.37
CA THR A 49 -17.26 13.63 -8.38
C THR A 49 -16.93 13.21 -9.81
N ASP A 50 -15.68 12.81 -10.08
CA ASP A 50 -15.23 12.44 -11.42
C ASP A 50 -14.36 11.15 -11.41
N PRO A 51 -14.92 9.98 -11.73
CA PRO A 51 -14.24 8.69 -11.60
C PRO A 51 -13.10 8.48 -12.62
N LYS A 52 -13.02 9.29 -13.69
CA LYS A 52 -11.88 9.26 -14.62
C LYS A 52 -10.58 9.69 -13.93
N TRP A 53 -10.66 10.68 -13.03
CA TRP A 53 -9.51 11.13 -12.24
C TRP A 53 -9.01 10.04 -11.28
N ALA A 54 -9.91 9.23 -10.73
CA ALA A 54 -9.56 8.09 -9.89
C ALA A 54 -8.66 7.09 -10.63
N THR A 55 -9.07 6.76 -11.86
CA THR A 55 -8.36 5.79 -12.69
C THR A 55 -6.96 6.31 -13.08
N THR A 56 -6.85 7.59 -13.41
CA THR A 56 -5.56 8.24 -13.71
C THR A 56 -4.64 8.25 -12.49
N LEU A 57 -5.16 8.57 -11.30
CA LEU A 57 -4.40 8.53 -10.05
C LEU A 57 -3.91 7.13 -9.72
N VAL A 58 -4.77 6.12 -9.83
CA VAL A 58 -4.39 4.71 -9.58
C VAL A 58 -3.34 4.24 -10.57
N ARG A 59 -3.46 4.60 -11.87
CA ARG A 59 -2.43 4.30 -12.88
C ARG A 59 -1.11 5.00 -12.56
N ALA A 60 -1.14 6.27 -12.18
CA ALA A 60 0.08 7.01 -11.82
C ALA A 60 0.76 6.39 -10.59
N LEU A 61 -0.02 6.01 -9.56
CA LEU A 61 0.49 5.32 -8.37
C LEU A 61 1.10 3.96 -8.73
N LEU A 62 0.41 3.19 -9.58
CA LEU A 62 0.88 1.89 -10.03
C LEU A 62 2.22 2.01 -10.77
N VAL A 63 2.36 2.98 -11.69
CA VAL A 63 3.61 3.23 -12.42
C VAL A 63 4.73 3.65 -11.46
N LEU A 64 4.43 4.52 -10.49
CA LEU A 64 5.40 4.96 -9.49
C LEU A 64 5.87 3.78 -8.63
N THR A 65 4.96 2.95 -8.11
CA THR A 65 5.30 1.78 -7.30
C THR A 65 6.04 0.73 -8.12
N ASN A 66 5.67 0.50 -9.38
CA ASN A 66 6.37 -0.45 -10.25
C ASN A 66 7.80 0.04 -10.55
N ARG A 67 7.99 1.35 -10.73
CA ARG A 67 9.32 1.94 -10.92
C ARG A 67 10.19 1.89 -9.68
N GLU A 68 9.61 2.04 -8.49
CA GLU A 68 10.31 1.84 -7.21
C GLU A 68 10.66 0.37 -6.96
N VAL A 69 9.82 -0.58 -7.42
CA VAL A 69 10.06 -2.03 -7.28
C VAL A 69 11.04 -2.58 -8.33
N SER A 70 11.12 -1.95 -9.51
CA SER A 70 12.08 -2.30 -10.57
C SER A 70 13.49 -1.75 -10.35
N ARG A 71 13.75 -1.05 -9.24
CA ARG A 71 15.06 -0.50 -8.87
C ARG A 71 15.73 -1.37 -7.81
#